data_AF-G0EMY2-F1
#
_entry.id   AF-G0EMY2-F1
#
_cell.length_a   1.000
_cell.length_b   1.000
_cell.length_c   1.000
_cell.angle_alpha   90.00
_cell.angle_beta   90.00
_cell.angle_gamma   90.00
#
_symmetry.space_group_name_H-M   'P 1'
#
loop_
_entity.id
_entity.type
_entity.pdbx_description
1 polymer ?
#
loop_
_entity_poly.entity_id
_entity_poly.type
_entity_poly.pdbx_seq_one_letter_code
_entity_poly.pdbx_strand_id
1 'polypeptide(L)'
;MKDRGEINIAVANYFDNNFHDFSILNRRDGNNVQSKDELRHIIIGRWYYGLYLLAKEKLGKQYISHTGYFDKNNKRKLGIWETLDDNAKIKGLSYDFEKNGTLLFDMRNRYEYNGINVPDTMFQKAQTIYEDMYNELQNI
;
A
#
# COMPACT_ATOMS: atom_id res chain seq x y z
N MET A 1 -10.54 11.50 11.65
CA MET A 1 -9.33 12.21 11.20
C MET A 1 -9.30 12.09 9.69
N LYS A 2 -9.64 13.16 8.97
CA LYS A 2 -10.09 13.09 7.57
C LYS A 2 -8.98 12.93 6.51
N ASP A 3 -7.69 12.90 6.89
CA ASP A 3 -6.61 12.96 5.89
C ASP A 3 -5.49 11.94 6.14
N ARG A 4 -5.73 10.88 6.93
CA ARG A 4 -4.66 9.94 7.31
C ARG A 4 -4.12 9.16 6.10
N GLY A 5 -4.96 8.91 5.09
CA GLY A 5 -4.55 8.27 3.85
C GLY A 5 -3.56 9.14 3.07
N GLU A 6 -3.97 10.37 2.76
CA GLU A 6 -3.16 11.36 2.04
C GLU A 6 -1.85 11.68 2.76
N ILE A 7 -1.86 11.81 4.09
CA ILE A 7 -0.62 12.06 4.87
C ILE A 7 0.39 10.92 4.70
N ASN A 8 -0.07 9.66 4.68
CA ASN A 8 0.86 8.54 4.50
C ASN A 8 1.48 8.55 3.10
N ILE A 9 0.67 8.83 2.08
CA ILE A 9 1.13 8.94 0.70
C ILE A 9 2.12 10.11 0.53
N ALA A 10 1.79 11.28 1.06
CA ALA A 10 2.67 12.45 0.98
C ALA A 10 4.03 12.19 1.64
N VAL A 11 4.06 11.53 2.80
CA VAL A 11 5.31 11.15 3.47
C VAL A 11 6.09 10.11 2.67
N ALA A 12 5.42 9.11 2.09
CA ALA A 12 6.07 8.11 1.25
C ALA A 12 6.71 8.76 0.00
N ASN A 13 5.97 9.63 -0.70
CA ASN A 13 6.44 10.34 -1.88
C ASN A 13 7.59 11.29 -1.54
N TYR A 14 7.57 11.92 -0.36
CA TYR A 14 8.69 12.73 0.11
C TYR A 14 9.96 11.90 0.28
N PHE A 15 9.86 10.72 0.89
CA PHE A 15 11.02 9.82 1.04
C PHE A 15 11.51 9.27 -0.30
N ASP A 16 10.61 8.96 -1.23
CA ASP A 16 10.96 8.47 -2.56
C ASP A 16 11.65 9.54 -3.42
N ASN A 17 11.12 10.77 -3.43
CA ASN A 17 11.71 11.88 -4.19
C ASN A 17 13.10 12.30 -3.67
N ASN A 18 13.38 12.08 -2.39
CA ASN A 18 14.65 12.41 -1.74
C ASN A 18 15.45 11.14 -1.41
N PHE A 19 15.16 10.03 -2.09
CA PHE A 19 15.68 8.72 -1.76
C PHE A 19 17.21 8.67 -1.76
N HIS A 20 17.84 9.36 -2.72
CA HIS A 20 19.29 9.45 -2.82
C HIS A 20 19.90 10.09 -1.56
N ASP A 21 19.35 11.23 -1.12
CA ASP A 21 19.84 11.99 0.02
C ASP A 21 19.71 11.20 1.31
N PHE A 22 18.58 10.52 1.51
CA PHE A 22 18.37 9.66 2.69
C PHE A 22 19.23 8.39 2.65
N SER A 23 19.48 7.83 1.46
CA SER A 23 20.33 6.64 1.32
C SER A 23 21.83 6.92 1.54
N ILE A 24 22.27 8.19 1.43
CA ILE A 24 23.68 8.60 1.57
C ILE A 24 24.02 9.11 2.96
N LEU A 25 23.07 9.74 3.67
CA LEU A 25 23.29 10.30 5.02
C LEU A 25 23.74 9.26 6.06
N ASN A 26 23.59 7.96 5.78
CA ASN A 26 23.94 6.86 6.68
C ASN A 26 25.33 6.24 6.47
N ARG A 27 26.20 6.84 5.64
CA ARG A 27 27.59 6.35 5.46
C ARG A 27 28.62 6.94 6.44
N ARG A 28 28.29 7.97 7.23
CA ARG A 28 29.32 8.73 7.97
C ARG A 28 29.78 8.12 9.30
N ASP A 29 28.97 7.30 9.99
CA ASP A 29 29.29 6.90 11.38
C ASP A 29 29.43 5.39 11.62
N GLY A 30 29.60 4.56 10.58
CA GLY A 30 29.97 3.13 10.71
C GLY A 30 28.96 2.20 11.42
N ASN A 31 27.98 2.76 12.13
CA ASN A 31 26.98 2.11 12.96
C ASN A 31 25.67 2.91 12.89
N ASN A 32 24.97 2.85 11.76
CA ASN A 32 23.50 2.99 11.66
C ASN A 32 23.12 2.89 10.19
N VAL A 33 22.98 1.64 9.75
CA VAL A 33 22.50 1.30 8.43
C VAL A 33 20.98 1.42 8.47
N GLN A 34 20.42 2.64 8.34
CA GLN A 34 19.11 2.73 7.70
C GLN A 34 19.36 2.42 6.22
N SER A 35 19.38 1.12 5.91
CA SER A 35 19.73 0.63 4.58
C SER A 35 18.77 1.22 3.56
N LYS A 36 19.23 1.31 2.31
CA LYS A 36 18.38 1.54 1.14
C LYS A 36 17.08 0.71 1.20
N ASP A 37 17.17 -0.51 1.72
CA ASP A 37 16.06 -1.46 1.83
C ASP A 37 15.09 -1.10 2.96
N GLU A 38 15.57 -0.57 4.10
CA GLU A 38 14.71 -0.05 5.17
C GLU A 38 13.89 1.15 4.71
N LEU A 39 14.51 2.08 3.97
CA LEU A 39 13.79 3.23 3.42
C LEU A 39 12.71 2.79 2.43
N ARG A 40 13.02 1.83 1.55
CA ARG A 40 12.03 1.23 0.63
C ARG A 40 10.87 0.58 1.35
N HIS A 41 11.16 -0.13 2.44
CA HIS A 41 10.12 -0.74 3.24
C HIS A 41 9.20 0.32 3.87
N ILE A 42 9.77 1.40 4.44
CA ILE A 42 8.97 2.52 4.96
C ILE A 42 8.08 3.11 3.87
N ILE A 43 8.61 3.30 2.67
CA ILE A 43 7.86 3.85 1.54
C ILE A 43 6.71 2.91 1.13
N ILE A 44 6.99 1.64 0.86
CA ILE A 44 5.97 0.64 0.46
C ILE A 44 4.89 0.51 1.53
N GLY A 45 5.27 0.41 2.81
CA GLY A 45 4.33 0.28 3.92
C GLY A 45 3.40 1.49 4.02
N ARG A 46 3.92 2.70 3.79
CA ARG A 46 3.14 3.94 3.79
C ARG A 46 2.24 4.09 2.57
N TRP A 47 2.72 3.75 1.37
CA TRP A 47 1.86 3.70 0.18
C TRP A 47 0.69 2.76 0.39
N TYR A 48 0.97 1.54 0.83
CA TYR A 48 -0.07 0.54 1.11
C TYR A 48 -1.10 1.04 2.13
N TYR A 49 -0.62 1.53 3.28
CA TYR A 49 -1.51 1.99 4.34
C TYR A 49 -2.30 3.24 3.94
N GLY A 50 -1.70 4.13 3.15
CA GLY A 50 -2.36 5.28 2.57
C GLY A 50 -3.51 4.89 1.66
N LEU A 51 -3.25 4.05 0.66
CA LEU A 51 -4.27 3.51 -0.25
C LEU A 51 -5.38 2.78 0.50
N TYR A 52 -5.01 1.97 1.50
CA TYR A 52 -5.97 1.26 2.34
C TYR A 52 -6.93 2.20 3.06
N LEU A 53 -6.42 3.30 3.63
CA LEU A 53 -7.25 4.29 4.32
C LEU A 53 -8.15 5.06 3.35
N LEU A 54 -7.64 5.43 2.17
CA LEU A 54 -8.45 6.09 1.14
C LEU A 54 -9.57 5.17 0.62
N ALA A 55 -9.26 3.90 0.34
CA ALA A 55 -10.25 2.91 -0.04
C ALA A 55 -11.33 2.76 1.04
N LYS A 56 -10.92 2.73 2.32
CA LYS A 56 -11.85 2.63 3.45
C LYS A 56 -12.77 3.84 3.55
N GLU A 57 -12.24 5.04 3.30
CA GLU A 57 -13.03 6.28 3.29
C GLU A 57 -14.07 6.27 2.16
N LYS A 58 -13.70 5.83 0.96
CA LYS A 58 -14.61 5.70 -0.19
C LYS A 58 -15.72 4.65 0.02
N LEU A 59 -15.39 3.51 0.63
CA LEU A 59 -16.36 2.45 0.93
C LEU A 59 -17.23 2.76 2.16
N GLY A 60 -16.81 3.68 3.03
CA GLY A 60 -17.53 4.07 4.22
C GLY A 60 -17.78 2.90 5.18
N LYS A 61 -19.03 2.74 5.65
CA LYS A 61 -19.43 1.71 6.62
C LYS A 61 -19.61 0.31 6.02
N GLN A 62 -19.43 0.15 4.70
CA GLN A 62 -19.58 -1.15 4.03
C GLN A 62 -18.40 -2.10 4.31
N TYR A 63 -17.34 -1.57 4.90
CA TYR A 63 -16.08 -2.26 5.12
C TYR A 63 -15.95 -2.87 6.52
N ILE A 64 -15.47 -4.12 6.60
CA ILE A 64 -15.36 -4.84 7.89
C ILE A 64 -13.94 -5.41 8.17
N SER A 65 -13.09 -5.69 7.17
CA SER A 65 -11.80 -6.39 7.42
C SER A 65 -10.80 -6.38 6.25
N HIS A 66 -9.50 -6.47 6.55
CA HIS A 66 -8.42 -6.35 5.56
C HIS A 66 -8.50 -7.43 4.48
N THR A 67 -8.70 -8.65 4.94
CA THR A 67 -8.97 -9.85 4.14
C THR A 67 -10.43 -10.24 4.30
N GLY A 68 -10.96 -10.98 3.34
CA GLY A 68 -12.26 -11.61 3.51
C GLY A 68 -12.26 -12.62 4.66
N TYR A 69 -13.40 -12.79 5.33
CA TYR A 69 -13.58 -13.75 6.42
C TYR A 69 -15.00 -14.32 6.41
N PHE A 70 -15.19 -15.47 7.06
CA PHE A 70 -16.52 -16.01 7.30
C PHE A 70 -17.04 -15.54 8.67
N ASP A 71 -18.26 -14.99 8.70
CA ASP A 71 -18.89 -14.62 9.96
C ASP A 71 -19.39 -15.85 10.73
N LYS A 72 -19.91 -15.63 11.96
CA LYS A 72 -20.45 -16.69 12.83
C LYS A 72 -21.61 -17.49 12.21
N ASN A 73 -22.21 -16.99 11.13
CA ASN A 73 -23.30 -17.65 10.40
C ASN A 73 -22.79 -18.29 9.09
N ASN A 74 -21.49 -18.47 8.95
CA ASN A 74 -20.81 -19.01 7.77
C ASN A 74 -21.06 -18.18 6.49
N LYS A 75 -21.33 -16.87 6.62
CA LYS A 75 -21.45 -15.97 5.47
C LYS A 75 -20.11 -15.32 5.17
N ARG A 76 -19.66 -15.38 3.90
CA ARG A 76 -18.44 -14.72 3.45
C ARG A 76 -18.61 -13.20 3.46
N LYS A 77 -17.68 -12.51 4.12
CA LYS A 77 -17.48 -11.06 4.08
C LYS A 77 -16.25 -10.80 3.23
N LEU A 78 -16.36 -9.86 2.30
CA LEU A 78 -15.29 -9.48 1.39
C LEU A 78 -14.24 -8.63 2.11
N GLY A 79 -12.98 -8.76 1.69
CA GLY A 79 -11.91 -7.84 2.08
C GLY A 79 -12.10 -6.46 1.45
N ILE A 80 -11.23 -5.52 1.81
CA ILE A 80 -11.32 -4.14 1.31
C ILE A 80 -11.19 -4.08 -0.21
N TRP A 81 -10.21 -4.82 -0.75
CA TRP A 81 -9.85 -4.76 -2.15
C TRP A 81 -10.89 -5.48 -3.03
N GLU A 82 -11.44 -6.60 -2.55
CA GLU A 82 -12.57 -7.29 -3.18
C GLU A 82 -13.81 -6.40 -3.25
N THR A 83 -14.15 -5.72 -2.14
CA THR A 83 -15.29 -4.81 -2.09
C THR A 83 -15.11 -3.62 -3.02
N LEU A 84 -13.86 -3.13 -3.15
CA LEU A 84 -13.53 -2.04 -4.05
C LEU A 84 -13.62 -2.48 -5.52
N ASP A 85 -13.17 -3.69 -5.83
CA ASP A 85 -13.24 -4.30 -7.16
C ASP A 85 -14.68 -4.49 -7.65
N ASP A 86 -15.57 -4.97 -6.77
CA ASP A 86 -17.00 -5.05 -7.06
C ASP A 86 -17.62 -3.67 -7.37
N ASN A 87 -17.25 -2.64 -6.60
CA ASN A 87 -17.71 -1.26 -6.85
C ASN A 87 -17.14 -0.67 -8.14
N ALA A 88 -15.88 -0.96 -8.45
CA ALA A 88 -15.21 -0.53 -9.68
C ALA A 88 -15.91 -1.13 -10.92
N LYS A 89 -16.22 -2.43 -10.88
CA LYS A 89 -16.97 -3.14 -11.94
C LYS A 89 -18.36 -2.56 -12.17
N ILE A 90 -19.08 -2.19 -11.11
CA ILE A 90 -20.39 -1.52 -11.22
C ILE A 90 -20.27 -0.17 -11.96
N LYS A 91 -19.14 0.52 -11.80
CA LYS A 91 -18.83 1.79 -12.47
C LYS A 91 -18.20 1.62 -13.86
N GLY A 92 -18.02 0.39 -14.33
CA GLY A 92 -17.41 0.09 -15.64
C GLY A 92 -15.88 0.24 -15.66
N LEU A 93 -15.22 0.32 -14.51
CA LEU A 93 -13.77 0.33 -14.41
C LEU A 93 -13.23 -1.10 -14.54
N SER A 94 -12.14 -1.27 -15.30
CA SER A 94 -11.49 -2.57 -15.52
C SER A 94 -10.26 -2.80 -14.63
N TYR A 95 -10.02 -1.91 -13.66
CA TYR A 95 -8.87 -2.01 -12.79
C TYR A 95 -9.07 -3.09 -11.72
N ASP A 96 -8.12 -4.03 -11.62
CA ASP A 96 -8.15 -5.16 -10.69
C ASP A 96 -7.61 -4.74 -9.31
N PHE A 97 -8.49 -4.19 -8.47
CA PHE A 97 -8.12 -3.70 -7.14
C PHE A 97 -7.73 -4.84 -6.21
N GLU A 98 -8.40 -5.99 -6.31
CA GLU A 98 -8.14 -7.16 -5.48
C GLU A 98 -6.70 -7.65 -5.65
N LYS A 99 -6.31 -7.90 -6.90
CA LYS A 99 -4.97 -8.41 -7.20
C LYS A 99 -3.88 -7.42 -6.81
N ASN A 100 -4.04 -6.14 -7.19
CA ASN A 100 -3.03 -5.13 -6.95
C ASN A 100 -2.90 -4.78 -5.46
N GLY A 101 -4.02 -4.64 -4.75
CA GLY A 101 -4.03 -4.41 -3.31
C GLY A 101 -3.45 -5.56 -2.52
N THR A 102 -3.73 -6.81 -2.92
CA THR A 102 -3.13 -8.01 -2.30
C THR A 102 -1.64 -8.10 -2.58
N LEU A 103 -1.21 -7.81 -3.81
CA LEU A 103 0.20 -7.85 -4.17
C LEU A 103 1.01 -6.79 -3.41
N LEU A 104 0.48 -5.58 -3.25
CA LEU A 104 1.14 -4.52 -2.48
C LEU A 104 1.16 -4.86 -0.97
N PHE A 105 0.12 -5.51 -0.44
CA PHE A 105 0.09 -6.03 0.92
C PHE A 105 1.17 -7.10 1.15
N ASP A 106 1.31 -8.05 0.23
CA ASP A 106 2.35 -9.08 0.30
C ASP A 106 3.75 -8.47 0.20
N MET A 107 3.93 -7.48 -0.67
CA MET A 107 5.15 -6.67 -0.76
C MET A 107 5.40 -5.82 0.47
N ARG A 108 4.43 -5.59 1.36
CA ARG A 108 4.69 -5.00 2.68
C ARG A 108 5.08 -6.10 3.67
N ASN A 109 4.30 -7.17 3.76
CA ASN A 109 4.47 -8.22 4.77
C ASN A 109 5.77 -9.02 4.62
N ARG A 110 6.20 -9.28 3.38
CA ARG A 110 7.48 -9.98 3.13
C ARG A 110 8.66 -9.25 3.76
N TYR A 111 8.54 -7.96 4.01
CA TYR A 111 9.59 -7.14 4.60
C TYR A 111 9.38 -6.97 6.09
N GLU A 112 8.17 -6.59 6.50
CA GLU A 112 7.83 -6.37 7.91
C GLU A 112 8.01 -7.62 8.77
N TYR A 113 7.77 -8.82 8.22
CA TYR A 113 7.79 -10.07 8.98
C TYR A 113 8.90 -11.04 8.59
N ASN A 114 9.44 -10.97 7.36
CA ASN A 114 10.44 -11.94 6.89
C ASN A 114 11.83 -11.33 6.68
N GLY A 115 12.01 -10.01 6.86
CA GLY A 115 13.32 -9.36 6.77
C GLY A 115 14.03 -9.52 5.42
N ILE A 116 13.28 -9.75 4.35
CA ILE A 116 13.83 -9.92 2.99
C ILE A 116 14.35 -8.55 2.51
N ASN A 117 15.34 -8.47 1.62
CA ASN A 117 15.79 -7.19 1.04
C ASN A 117 14.90 -6.77 -0.16
N VAL A 118 14.60 -5.48 -0.32
CA VAL A 118 13.72 -4.97 -1.39
C VAL A 118 14.58 -4.67 -2.63
N PRO A 119 14.67 -5.57 -3.64
CA PRO A 119 15.43 -5.26 -4.83
C PRO A 119 14.77 -4.11 -5.60
N ASP A 120 15.58 -3.38 -6.38
CA ASP A 120 15.14 -2.24 -7.18
C ASP A 120 13.92 -2.57 -8.06
N THR A 121 13.89 -3.75 -8.65
CA THR A 121 12.79 -4.23 -9.49
C THR A 121 11.48 -4.43 -8.71
N MET A 122 11.55 -4.87 -7.47
CA MET A 122 10.35 -5.02 -6.63
C MET A 122 9.86 -3.66 -6.13
N PHE A 123 10.78 -2.76 -5.81
CA PHE A 123 10.44 -1.39 -5.41
C PHE A 123 9.75 -0.63 -6.55
N GLN A 124 10.31 -0.68 -7.77
CA GLN A 124 9.70 -0.10 -8.97
C GLN A 124 8.31 -0.70 -9.24
N LYS A 125 8.17 -2.02 -9.08
CA LYS A 125 6.87 -2.68 -9.25
C LYS A 125 5.85 -2.20 -8.20
N ALA A 126 6.28 -2.05 -6.95
CA ALA A 126 5.43 -1.52 -5.88
C ALA A 126 4.99 -0.08 -6.16
N GLN A 127 5.89 0.74 -6.68
CA GLN A 127 5.60 2.11 -7.11
C GLN A 127 4.55 2.14 -8.23
N THR A 128 4.73 1.38 -9.31
CA THR A 128 3.74 1.30 -10.41
C THR A 128 2.37 0.88 -9.89
N ILE A 129 2.32 -0.18 -9.06
CA ILE A 129 1.06 -0.62 -8.45
C ILE A 129 0.43 0.51 -7.63
N TYR A 130 1.22 1.19 -6.79
CA TYR A 130 0.72 2.29 -5.97
C TYR A 130 0.15 3.44 -6.81
N GLU A 131 0.88 3.89 -7.82
CA GLU A 131 0.49 5.00 -8.69
C GLU A 131 -0.81 4.67 -9.44
N ASP A 132 -0.88 3.48 -10.03
CA ASP A 132 -2.08 3.01 -10.73
C ASP A 132 -3.28 2.93 -9.77
N MET A 133 -3.11 2.29 -8.61
CA MET A 133 -4.17 2.17 -7.60
C MET A 133 -4.64 3.54 -7.10
N TYR A 134 -3.73 4.47 -6.86
CA TYR A 134 -4.06 5.81 -6.36
C TYR A 134 -4.89 6.57 -7.39
N ASN A 135 -4.49 6.53 -8.67
CA ASN A 135 -5.20 7.18 -9.76
C ASN A 135 -6.60 6.58 -9.94
N GLU A 136 -6.72 5.26 -9.95
CA GLU A 136 -8.01 4.59 -10.14
C GLU A 136 -8.94 4.76 -8.94
N LEU A 137 -8.40 4.86 -7.72
CA LEU A 137 -9.18 5.23 -6.56
C LEU A 137 -9.87 6.59 -6.75
N GLN A 138 -9.25 7.56 -7.42
CA GLN A 138 -9.88 8.87 -7.66
C GLN A 138 -11.12 8.77 -8.57
N ASN A 139 -11.21 7.72 -9.39
CA ASN A 139 -12.32 7.48 -10.32
C ASN A 139 -13.47 6.65 -9.72
N ILE A 140 -13.28 6.10 -8.51
CA ILE A 140 -14.35 5.49 -7.70
C ILE A 140 -14.99 6.57 -6.84
#